data_AF-A0A9D0YZD6-F1
#
_entry.id   AF-A0A9D0YZD6-F1
#
_cell.length_a   1.000
_cell.length_b   1.000
_cell.length_c   1.000
_cell.angle_alpha   90.00
_cell.angle_beta   90.00
_cell.angle_gamma   90.00
#
_symmetry.space_group_name_H-M   'P 1'
#
loop_
_entity.id
_entity.type
_entity.pdbx_description
1 polymer ?
#
loop_
_entity_poly.entity_id
_entity_poly.type
_entity_poly.pdbx_seq_one_letter_code
_entity_poly.pdbx_strand_id
1 'polypeptide(L)'
;MTTGVLLIVATYLIVAVILVTIILHLITKHHQTEIEREVEQLDKEKNLIASTPVLSELSKVEAIVKNDKMEERYKDWQRRFEQIKEEKLVRINDMIIDLDLFVENKDIKNLRLKIAKTEMEIYKARTAANKLLSEVQEITVSEEKYRHIITKLKTKYRELLKEFHDHESDYKDIKDAISLQFENIERRFADFEETMENNEYSEVVHIVKALDTMISHMGIVVSEVPNLVLLAEELIPRRILEIKNTSETMIESGYSLDYLNIPYNIEASEKNISNILDRIKVLNLEDCMFELKTMLDYLDSLFNDFEKEAIARKVYDENVNAFEEKLSKINSLLENIYVQMPDIKNMYDLKENDVKVIDELKGRLLAINVNYKALLEGVNNHETPYSKAARELETISNLLNTLQDDLDISLKNLGSMYDDETRAKEQKDELANLLKEAKNKIKSYKLPIITDNYYVELSEAKEAIREIERELNNKPIVIKTLNTRVDTARDLAIKLYNTANEMVKTAEMAEMAIVYGNRYRSDLKEIDTGLTNATTLFYKGKYRSSLECAIHAIELMEPEISKSLVNLYKD
;
A
#
# COMPACT_ATOMS: atom_id res chain seq x y z
N MET A 1 84.85 -20.82 87.81
CA MET A 1 83.91 -20.75 86.67
C MET A 1 83.50 -19.31 86.30
N THR A 2 84.33 -18.29 86.53
CA THR A 2 83.95 -16.88 86.28
C THR A 2 84.86 -16.18 85.27
N THR A 3 86.14 -16.57 85.14
CA THR A 3 87.11 -15.92 84.23
C THR A 3 86.96 -16.33 82.76
N GLY A 4 86.67 -17.59 82.46
CA GLY A 4 86.50 -18.08 81.08
C GLY A 4 85.25 -17.53 80.38
N VAL A 5 84.16 -17.32 81.12
CA VAL A 5 82.92 -16.73 80.58
C VAL A 5 83.12 -15.23 80.31
N LEU A 6 83.83 -14.52 81.19
CA LEU A 6 84.18 -13.10 81.01
C LEU A 6 85.04 -12.85 79.76
N LEU A 7 86.01 -13.74 79.48
CA LEU A 7 86.83 -13.65 78.27
C LEU A 7 86.00 -13.87 76.99
N ILE A 8 85.13 -14.88 76.96
CA ILE A 8 84.27 -15.16 75.80
C ILE A 8 83.32 -13.97 75.54
N VAL A 9 82.70 -13.41 76.59
CA VAL A 9 81.82 -12.24 76.46
C VAL A 9 82.60 -11.03 75.96
N ALA A 10 83.82 -10.79 76.43
CA ALA A 10 84.69 -9.71 75.95
C ALA A 10 85.07 -9.87 74.47
N THR A 11 85.39 -11.09 74.01
CA THR A 11 85.69 -11.34 72.58
C THR A 11 84.46 -11.11 71.70
N TYR A 12 83.28 -11.55 72.13
CA TYR A 12 82.02 -11.26 71.41
C TYR A 12 81.74 -9.75 71.35
N LEU A 13 82.05 -8.99 72.41
CA LEU A 13 81.88 -7.53 72.44
C LEU A 13 82.83 -6.83 71.46
N ILE A 14 84.10 -7.24 71.40
CA ILE A 14 85.09 -6.69 70.46
C ILE A 14 84.70 -7.02 69.01
N VAL A 15 84.31 -8.28 68.73
CA VAL A 15 83.83 -8.68 67.41
C VAL A 15 82.58 -7.89 67.04
N ALA A 16 81.64 -7.69 67.96
CA ALA A 16 80.44 -6.87 67.71
C ALA A 16 80.79 -5.41 67.40
N VAL A 17 81.75 -4.79 68.10
CA VAL A 17 82.20 -3.42 67.81
C VAL A 17 82.87 -3.33 66.43
N ILE A 18 83.71 -4.30 66.07
CA ILE A 18 84.33 -4.35 64.73
C ILE A 18 83.27 -4.55 63.64
N LEU A 19 82.27 -5.41 63.89
CA LEU A 19 81.15 -5.61 62.97
C LEU A 19 80.34 -4.32 62.79
N VAL A 20 80.08 -3.59 63.88
CA VAL A 20 79.38 -2.30 63.85
C VAL A 20 80.18 -1.24 63.09
N THR A 21 81.51 -1.15 63.27
CA THR A 21 82.34 -0.19 62.52
C THR A 21 82.45 -0.54 61.04
N ILE A 22 82.53 -1.82 60.68
CA ILE A 22 82.49 -2.28 59.28
C ILE A 22 81.14 -1.96 58.65
N ILE A 23 80.03 -2.24 59.35
CA ILE A 23 78.68 -1.91 58.87
C ILE A 23 78.53 -0.39 58.68
N LEU A 24 78.98 0.43 59.64
CA LEU A 24 78.97 1.89 59.50
C LEU A 24 79.80 2.38 58.31
N HIS A 25 80.98 1.79 58.09
CA HIS A 25 81.80 2.12 56.93
C HIS A 25 81.15 1.71 55.61
N LEU A 26 80.53 0.53 55.54
CA LEU A 26 79.78 0.07 54.37
C LEU A 26 78.57 0.96 54.08
N ILE A 27 77.81 1.36 55.11
CA ILE A 27 76.69 2.30 54.98
C ILE A 27 77.18 3.65 54.44
N THR A 28 78.27 4.19 55.01
CA THR A 28 78.84 5.47 54.57
C THR A 28 79.33 5.39 53.12
N LYS A 29 80.02 4.31 52.75
CA LYS A 29 80.49 4.08 51.38
C LYS A 29 79.32 3.90 50.41
N HIS A 30 78.29 3.17 50.80
CA HIS A 30 77.09 2.98 49.99
C HIS A 30 76.40 4.32 49.71
N HIS A 31 76.20 5.15 50.74
CA HIS A 31 75.65 6.49 50.57
C HIS A 31 76.52 7.41 49.71
N GLN A 32 77.86 7.33 49.81
CA GLN A 32 78.75 8.07 48.91
C GLN A 32 78.59 7.63 47.46
N THR A 33 78.60 6.32 47.19
CA THR A 33 78.39 5.79 45.84
C THR A 33 77.01 6.08 45.27
N GLU A 34 75.99 6.20 46.13
CA GLU A 34 74.64 6.61 45.75
C GLU A 34 74.61 8.07 45.29
N ILE A 35 75.29 8.96 46.02
CA ILE A 35 75.39 10.39 45.68
C ILE A 35 76.25 10.62 44.43
N GLU A 36 77.37 9.89 44.26
CA GLU A 36 78.19 9.95 43.03
C GLU A 36 77.37 9.58 41.79
N ARG A 37 76.52 8.55 41.88
CA ARG A 37 75.61 8.16 40.80
C ARG A 37 74.56 9.23 40.51
N GLU A 38 74.06 9.89 41.55
CA GLU A 38 73.09 10.99 41.42
C GLU A 38 73.74 12.17 40.66
N VAL A 39 74.96 12.55 41.01
CA VAL A 39 75.70 13.61 40.28
C VAL A 39 76.02 13.20 38.83
N GLU A 40 76.41 11.95 38.59
CA GLU A 40 76.61 11.42 37.23
C GLU A 40 75.32 11.42 36.40
N GLN A 41 74.17 11.16 37.04
CA GLN A 41 72.86 11.29 36.40
C GLN A 41 72.55 12.74 36.04
N LEU A 42 72.86 13.70 36.92
CA LEU A 42 72.68 15.13 36.63
C LEU A 42 73.53 15.61 35.45
N ASP A 43 74.78 15.14 35.32
CA ASP A 43 75.59 15.47 34.15
C ASP A 43 75.05 14.82 32.87
N LYS A 44 74.55 13.57 32.94
CA LYS A 44 73.83 12.94 31.81
C LYS A 44 72.59 13.75 31.41
N GLU A 45 71.77 14.20 32.36
CA GLU A 45 70.59 15.00 32.08
C GLU A 45 70.93 16.37 31.47
N LYS A 46 71.98 17.03 31.96
CA LYS A 46 72.52 18.25 31.33
C LYS A 46 72.96 17.98 29.89
N ASN A 47 73.67 16.90 29.62
CA ASN A 47 74.15 16.55 28.28
C ASN A 47 72.98 16.20 27.33
N LEU A 48 71.86 15.67 27.84
CA LEU A 48 70.62 15.49 27.07
C LEU A 48 69.98 16.84 26.68
N ILE A 49 70.03 17.85 27.56
CA ILE A 49 69.55 19.20 27.22
C ILE A 49 70.45 19.83 26.14
N ALA A 50 71.77 19.66 26.26
CA ALA A 50 72.73 20.16 25.27
C ALA A 50 72.60 19.50 23.89
N SER A 51 72.18 18.23 23.85
CA SER A 51 71.96 17.47 22.61
C SER A 51 70.53 17.58 22.06
N THR A 52 69.65 18.35 22.71
CA THR A 52 68.30 18.59 22.19
C THR A 52 68.39 19.30 20.84
N PRO A 53 67.68 18.84 19.78
CA PRO A 53 67.87 19.28 18.39
C PRO A 53 67.25 20.67 18.10
N VAL A 54 67.26 21.59 19.08
CA VAL A 54 66.74 22.95 18.93
C VAL A 54 67.48 23.69 17.82
N LEU A 55 68.81 23.51 17.71
CA LEU A 55 69.62 24.14 16.66
C LEU A 55 69.22 23.66 15.26
N SER A 56 68.95 22.36 15.10
CA SER A 56 68.56 21.78 13.80
C SER A 56 67.22 22.34 13.33
N GLU A 57 66.23 22.40 14.23
CA GLU A 57 64.92 22.99 13.92
C GLU A 57 65.01 24.51 13.71
N LEU A 58 65.86 25.21 14.46
CA LEU A 58 66.12 26.64 14.24
C LEU A 58 66.75 26.89 12.86
N SER A 59 67.70 26.08 12.41
CA SER A 59 68.28 26.22 11.07
C SER A 59 67.28 25.91 9.95
N LYS A 60 66.31 25.01 10.18
CA LYS A 60 65.19 24.82 9.25
C LYS A 60 64.32 26.07 9.16
N VAL A 61 63.99 26.67 10.31
CA VAL A 61 63.20 27.90 10.36
C VAL A 61 63.97 29.09 9.77
N GLU A 62 65.29 29.17 9.93
CA GLU A 62 66.14 30.19 9.31
C GLU A 62 66.00 30.21 7.78
N ALA A 63 65.91 29.04 7.14
CA ALA A 63 65.71 28.94 5.70
C ALA A 63 64.31 29.43 5.23
N ILE A 64 63.36 29.57 6.16
CA ILE A 64 61.95 29.86 5.89
C ILE A 64 61.60 31.31 6.24
N VAL A 65 62.31 31.93 7.19
CA VAL A 65 62.03 33.28 7.69
C VAL A 65 62.39 34.36 6.65
N LYS A 66 61.38 35.05 6.14
CA LYS A 66 61.53 36.17 5.18
C LYS A 66 60.76 37.45 5.53
N ASN A 67 59.99 37.44 6.63
CA ASN A 67 59.10 38.53 7.04
C ASN A 67 59.59 39.15 8.36
N ASP A 68 59.56 40.48 8.48
CA ASP A 68 60.01 41.26 9.65
C ASP A 68 59.49 40.72 10.99
N LYS A 69 58.22 40.29 11.05
CA LYS A 69 57.61 39.75 12.27
C LYS A 69 58.13 38.36 12.65
N MET A 70 58.40 37.53 11.65
CA MET A 70 58.98 36.19 11.87
C MET A 70 60.47 36.28 12.15
N GLU A 71 61.14 37.29 11.59
CA GLU A 71 62.55 37.60 11.87
C GLU A 71 62.74 38.06 13.33
N GLU A 72 61.81 38.87 13.86
CA GLU A 72 61.82 39.27 15.27
C GLU A 72 61.63 38.05 16.21
N ARG A 73 60.68 37.16 15.89
CA ARG A 73 60.45 35.91 16.64
C ARG A 73 61.64 34.96 16.56
N TYR A 74 62.25 34.83 15.38
CA TYR A 74 63.45 34.03 15.18
C TYR A 74 64.63 34.55 16.01
N LYS A 75 64.86 35.87 16.00
CA LYS A 75 65.89 36.51 16.84
C LYS A 75 65.63 36.31 18.33
N ASP A 76 64.38 36.36 18.78
CA ASP A 76 64.01 36.05 20.17
C ASP A 76 64.28 34.58 20.51
N TRP A 77 63.92 33.63 19.63
CA TRP A 77 64.24 32.21 19.84
C TRP A 77 65.74 31.93 19.85
N GLN A 78 66.51 32.55 18.95
CA GLN A 78 67.96 32.44 18.92
C GLN A 78 68.58 32.98 20.21
N ARG A 79 68.12 34.15 20.68
CA ARG A 79 68.58 34.73 21.95
C ARG A 79 68.24 33.85 23.15
N ARG A 80 67.04 33.27 23.19
CA ARG A 80 66.63 32.32 24.24
C ARG A 80 67.46 31.03 24.19
N PHE A 81 67.80 30.55 22.99
CA PHE A 81 68.67 29.39 22.81
C PHE A 81 70.10 29.69 23.30
N GLU A 82 70.67 30.83 22.92
CA GLU A 82 71.98 31.31 23.40
C GLU A 82 71.99 31.45 24.92
N GLN A 83 70.96 32.04 25.54
CA GLN A 83 70.81 32.11 27.00
C GLN A 83 70.76 30.73 27.66
N ILE A 84 70.06 29.75 27.07
CA ILE A 84 70.03 28.39 27.61
C ILE A 84 71.43 27.75 27.51
N LYS A 85 72.12 27.93 26.38
CA LYS A 85 73.40 27.27 26.10
C LYS A 85 74.59 27.90 26.82
N GLU A 86 74.73 29.22 26.76
CA GLU A 86 75.92 29.94 27.23
C GLU A 86 75.80 30.40 28.69
N GLU A 87 74.58 30.62 29.19
CA GLU A 87 74.38 31.08 30.56
C GLU A 87 73.90 29.95 31.47
N LYS A 88 72.79 29.30 31.13
CA LYS A 88 72.17 28.29 32.01
C LYS A 88 72.94 26.97 32.04
N LEU A 89 73.34 26.42 30.90
CA LEU A 89 74.10 25.15 30.85
C LEU A 89 75.51 25.30 31.42
N VAL A 90 76.16 26.45 31.23
CA VAL A 90 77.48 26.73 31.84
C VAL A 90 77.34 26.85 33.36
N ARG A 91 76.34 27.58 33.86
CA ARG A 91 76.07 27.66 35.30
C ARG A 91 75.73 26.30 35.91
N ILE A 92 74.97 25.46 35.23
CA ILE A 92 74.69 24.08 35.66
C ILE A 92 75.98 23.26 35.68
N ASN A 93 76.86 23.43 34.68
CA ASN A 93 78.16 22.78 34.65
C ASN A 93 79.02 23.16 35.87
N ASP A 94 79.10 24.45 36.18
CA ASP A 94 79.83 24.93 37.36
C ASP A 94 79.22 24.38 38.66
N MET A 95 77.89 24.29 38.74
CA MET A 95 77.19 23.67 39.89
C MET A 95 77.45 22.17 40.01
N ILE A 96 77.62 21.43 38.90
CA ILE A 96 77.99 20.01 38.90
C ILE A 96 79.45 19.84 39.33
N ILE A 97 80.38 20.67 38.83
CA ILE A 97 81.78 20.67 39.27
C ILE A 97 81.88 20.98 40.77
N ASP A 98 81.13 21.96 41.25
CA ASP A 98 81.02 22.24 42.68
C ASP A 98 80.52 21.00 43.45
N LEU A 99 79.48 20.33 42.96
CA LEU A 99 78.95 19.12 43.59
C LEU A 99 80.02 18.03 43.71
N ASP A 100 80.78 17.75 42.65
CA ASP A 100 81.87 16.78 42.66
C ASP A 100 82.92 17.12 43.76
N LEU A 101 83.31 18.38 43.88
CA LEU A 101 84.23 18.84 44.94
C LEU A 101 83.64 18.68 46.35
N PHE A 102 82.32 18.82 46.53
CA PHE A 102 81.67 18.58 47.83
C PHE A 102 81.50 17.10 48.14
N VAL A 103 81.36 16.22 47.14
CA VAL A 103 81.36 14.76 47.33
C VAL A 103 82.70 14.31 47.91
N GLU A 104 83.82 14.82 47.38
CA GLU A 104 85.17 14.50 47.85
C GLU A 104 85.43 14.94 49.30
N ASN A 105 84.89 16.10 49.71
CA ASN A 105 85.10 16.69 51.04
C ASN A 105 84.21 16.10 52.17
N LYS A 106 83.32 15.13 51.87
CA LYS A 106 82.45 14.40 52.84
C LYS A 106 81.41 15.23 53.61
N ASP A 107 81.06 16.43 53.13
CA ASP A 107 80.03 17.29 53.76
C ASP A 107 78.60 16.92 53.32
N ILE A 108 78.12 15.76 53.80
CA ILE A 108 76.90 15.10 53.31
C ILE A 108 75.62 15.94 53.48
N LYS A 109 75.53 16.79 54.52
CA LYS A 109 74.29 17.52 54.84
C LYS A 109 74.04 18.72 53.93
N ASN A 110 75.10 19.44 53.54
CA ASN A 110 75.01 20.56 52.61
C ASN A 110 74.93 20.09 51.15
N LEU A 111 75.50 18.91 50.86
CA LEU A 111 75.52 18.29 49.55
C LEU A 111 74.11 18.00 49.01
N ARG A 112 73.22 17.37 49.81
CA ARG A 112 71.83 17.11 49.38
C ARG A 112 71.05 18.36 48.99
N LEU A 113 71.23 19.47 49.71
CA LEU A 113 70.56 20.74 49.40
C LEU A 113 71.10 21.36 48.10
N LYS A 114 72.39 21.17 47.80
CA LYS A 114 72.97 21.61 46.53
C LYS A 114 72.53 20.71 45.37
N ILE A 115 72.44 19.40 45.56
CA ILE A 115 71.93 18.45 44.56
C ILE A 115 70.50 18.85 44.16
N ALA A 116 69.60 19.04 45.12
CA ALA A 116 68.24 19.48 44.85
C ALA A 116 68.17 20.85 44.12
N LYS A 117 69.11 21.76 44.40
CA LYS A 117 69.23 23.04 43.66
C LYS A 117 69.69 22.81 42.22
N THR A 118 70.70 21.98 42.00
CA THR A 118 71.20 21.63 40.67
C THR A 118 70.13 20.91 39.85
N GLU A 119 69.43 19.94 40.43
CA GLU A 119 68.24 19.30 39.85
C GLU A 119 67.18 20.31 39.42
N MET A 120 66.85 21.26 40.30
CA MET A 120 65.85 22.27 39.99
C MET A 120 66.27 23.18 38.83
N GLU A 121 67.56 23.56 38.75
CA GLU A 121 68.08 24.36 37.64
C GLU A 121 68.15 23.55 36.33
N ILE A 122 68.53 22.27 36.38
CA ILE A 122 68.45 21.33 35.25
C ILE A 122 67.01 21.20 34.75
N TYR A 123 66.04 21.03 35.66
CA TYR A 123 64.63 20.96 35.31
C TYR A 123 64.14 22.25 34.63
N LYS A 124 64.47 23.43 35.18
CA LYS A 124 64.14 24.72 34.57
C LYS A 124 64.75 24.87 33.17
N ALA A 125 66.01 24.49 33.00
CA ALA A 125 66.69 24.52 31.71
C ALA A 125 66.04 23.57 30.70
N ARG A 126 65.69 22.36 31.14
CA ARG A 126 64.98 21.35 30.33
C ARG A 126 63.60 21.83 29.90
N THR A 127 62.81 22.40 30.81
CA THR A 127 61.49 22.95 30.47
C THR A 127 61.61 24.12 29.49
N ALA A 128 62.59 25.00 29.67
CA ALA A 128 62.83 26.11 28.75
C ALA A 128 63.24 25.61 27.35
N ALA A 129 64.15 24.63 27.27
CA ALA A 129 64.58 24.02 26.01
C ALA A 129 63.43 23.30 25.29
N ASN A 130 62.61 22.52 26.02
CA ASN A 130 61.46 21.83 25.45
C ASN A 130 60.36 22.79 24.99
N LYS A 131 60.11 23.86 25.75
CA LYS A 131 59.13 24.89 25.36
C LYS A 131 59.58 25.60 24.07
N LEU A 132 60.86 25.97 24.00
CA LEU A 132 61.45 26.57 22.81
C LEU A 132 61.35 25.60 21.61
N LEU A 133 61.69 24.33 21.80
CA LEU A 133 61.55 23.31 20.75
C LEU A 133 60.11 23.19 20.27
N SER A 134 59.13 23.17 21.18
CA SER A 134 57.71 23.08 20.83
C SER A 134 57.22 24.29 20.05
N GLU A 135 57.63 25.51 20.43
CA GLU A 135 57.27 26.74 19.71
C GLU A 135 57.83 26.74 18.28
N VAL A 136 59.06 26.26 18.09
CA VAL A 136 59.72 26.15 16.78
C VAL A 136 59.08 25.03 15.95
N GLN A 137 58.80 23.88 16.55
CA GLN A 137 58.20 22.73 15.87
C GLN A 137 56.75 22.95 15.44
N GLU A 138 55.97 23.75 16.17
CA GLU A 138 54.58 24.04 15.79
C GLU A 138 54.51 24.67 14.40
N ILE A 139 55.48 25.54 14.08
CA ILE A 139 55.55 26.24 12.81
C ILE A 139 55.98 25.29 11.69
N THR A 140 57.08 24.55 11.87
CA THR A 140 57.58 23.61 10.85
C THR A 140 56.55 22.52 10.54
N VAL A 141 55.90 21.96 11.56
CA VAL A 141 54.84 20.95 11.41
C VAL A 141 53.59 21.53 10.75
N SER A 142 53.23 22.79 11.04
CA SER A 142 52.07 23.43 10.40
C SER A 142 52.31 23.64 8.90
N GLU A 143 53.51 24.04 8.50
CA GLU A 143 53.87 24.24 7.11
C GLU A 143 53.84 22.93 6.31
N GLU A 144 54.47 21.88 6.84
CA GLU A 144 54.45 20.54 6.21
C GLU A 144 53.02 20.04 6.02
N LYS A 145 52.14 20.25 7.02
CA LYS A 145 50.72 19.89 6.93
C LYS A 145 50.01 20.63 5.80
N TYR A 146 50.14 21.95 5.68
CA TYR A 146 49.44 22.71 4.64
C TYR A 146 49.98 22.40 3.25
N ARG A 147 51.31 22.21 3.08
CA ARG A 147 51.90 21.76 1.81
C ARG A 147 51.37 20.38 1.39
N HIS A 148 51.21 19.46 2.33
CA HIS A 148 50.63 18.14 2.05
C HIS A 148 49.16 18.23 1.63
N ILE A 149 48.35 19.04 2.32
CA ILE A 149 46.94 19.25 1.97
C ILE A 149 46.81 19.85 0.57
N ILE A 150 47.58 20.89 0.26
CA ILE A 150 47.58 21.49 -1.08
C ILE A 150 48.05 20.51 -2.15
N THR A 151 49.04 19.67 -1.87
CA THR A 151 49.45 18.64 -2.82
C THR A 151 48.30 17.69 -3.16
N LYS A 152 47.52 17.26 -2.15
CA LYS A 152 46.31 16.46 -2.37
C LYS A 152 45.25 17.20 -3.18
N LEU A 153 45.01 18.48 -2.86
CA LEU A 153 44.07 19.32 -3.60
C LEU A 153 44.51 19.53 -5.06
N LYS A 154 45.82 19.72 -5.32
CA LYS A 154 46.39 19.79 -6.68
C LYS A 154 46.21 18.48 -7.44
N THR A 155 46.35 17.32 -6.78
CA THR A 155 46.06 16.02 -7.41
C THR A 155 44.60 15.92 -7.82
N LYS A 156 43.67 16.19 -6.89
CA LYS A 156 42.23 16.20 -7.19
C LYS A 156 41.87 17.18 -8.31
N TYR A 157 42.43 18.39 -8.27
CA TYR A 157 42.27 19.40 -9.32
C TYR A 157 42.71 18.87 -10.68
N ARG A 158 43.87 18.21 -10.76
CA ARG A 158 44.37 17.62 -12.02
C ARG A 158 43.49 16.48 -12.53
N GLU A 159 42.96 15.66 -11.62
CA GLU A 159 42.00 14.60 -11.98
C GLU A 159 40.72 15.19 -12.56
N LEU A 160 40.13 16.19 -11.90
CA LEU A 160 38.94 16.89 -12.38
C LEU A 160 39.17 17.63 -13.70
N LEU A 161 40.33 18.27 -13.85
CA LEU A 161 40.71 18.96 -15.09
C LEU A 161 40.85 17.97 -16.25
N LYS A 162 41.41 16.79 -15.98
CA LYS A 162 41.51 15.72 -16.97
C LYS A 162 40.13 15.19 -17.36
N GLU A 163 39.26 14.92 -16.39
CA GLU A 163 37.89 14.47 -16.63
C GLU A 163 37.08 15.52 -17.42
N PHE A 164 37.28 16.80 -17.13
CA PHE A 164 36.70 17.89 -17.90
C PHE A 164 37.17 17.92 -19.35
N HIS A 165 38.48 17.75 -19.61
CA HIS A 165 39.01 17.71 -20.98
C HIS A 165 38.62 16.45 -21.74
N ASP A 166 38.57 15.30 -21.07
CA ASP A 166 38.16 14.03 -21.67
C ASP A 166 36.68 14.10 -22.14
N HIS A 167 35.85 14.89 -21.45
CA HIS A 167 34.42 15.09 -21.71
C HIS A 167 34.06 16.49 -22.23
N GLU A 168 35.00 17.23 -22.82
CA GLU A 168 34.83 18.65 -23.15
C GLU A 168 33.62 18.91 -24.09
N SER A 169 33.27 17.94 -24.94
CA SER A 169 32.09 17.99 -25.81
C SER A 169 30.76 18.01 -25.07
N ASP A 170 30.72 17.39 -23.89
CA ASP A 170 29.48 17.09 -23.18
C ASP A 170 28.98 18.31 -22.38
N TYR A 171 29.85 19.29 -22.14
CA TYR A 171 29.55 20.54 -21.42
C TYR A 171 29.04 21.67 -22.31
N LYS A 172 29.17 21.55 -23.65
CA LYS A 172 28.71 22.51 -24.66
C LYS A 172 28.94 23.98 -24.27
N ASP A 173 27.88 24.77 -24.08
CA ASP A 173 27.94 26.22 -23.79
C ASP A 173 28.43 26.55 -22.37
N ILE A 174 28.49 25.58 -21.47
CA ILE A 174 28.90 25.78 -20.06
C ILE A 174 30.41 25.58 -19.88
N LYS A 175 31.11 25.07 -20.90
CA LYS A 175 32.56 24.83 -20.86
C LYS A 175 33.36 26.09 -20.52
N ASP A 176 32.92 27.26 -21.01
CA ASP A 176 33.63 28.53 -20.80
C ASP A 176 33.52 28.98 -19.34
N ALA A 177 32.36 28.77 -18.71
CA ALA A 177 32.14 29.07 -17.30
C ALA A 177 32.96 28.13 -16.40
N ILE A 178 33.01 26.83 -16.73
CA ILE A 178 33.81 25.83 -16.02
C ILE A 178 35.31 26.15 -16.15
N SER A 179 35.77 26.49 -17.35
CA SER A 179 37.16 26.86 -17.60
C SER A 179 37.58 28.09 -16.77
N LEU A 180 36.73 29.11 -16.69
CA LEU A 180 36.98 30.30 -15.87
C LEU A 180 37.04 29.98 -14.36
N GLN A 181 36.25 29.02 -13.88
CA GLN A 181 36.38 28.55 -12.49
C GLN A 181 37.68 27.78 -12.25
N PHE A 182 38.12 26.94 -13.20
CA PHE A 182 39.42 26.28 -13.08
C PHE A 182 40.57 27.30 -13.08
N GLU A 183 40.52 28.35 -13.92
CA GLU A 183 41.50 29.45 -13.91
C GLU A 183 41.50 30.21 -12.57
N ASN A 184 40.32 30.48 -12.00
CA ASN A 184 40.21 31.09 -10.66
C ASN A 184 40.82 30.21 -9.57
N ILE A 185 40.66 28.88 -9.66
CA ILE A 185 41.28 27.94 -8.71
C ILE A 185 42.80 27.94 -8.90
N GLU A 186 43.31 27.98 -10.13
CA GLU A 186 44.74 28.07 -10.41
C GLU A 186 45.34 29.36 -9.84
N ARG A 187 44.66 30.49 -10.00
CA ARG A 187 45.06 31.76 -9.38
C ARG A 187 45.10 31.65 -7.85
N ARG A 188 44.12 31.00 -7.22
CA ARG A 188 44.15 30.77 -5.76
C ARG A 188 45.26 29.83 -5.31
N PHE A 189 45.68 28.88 -6.15
CA PHE A 189 46.88 28.10 -5.88
C PHE A 189 48.15 28.97 -5.95
N ALA A 190 48.22 29.94 -6.87
CA ALA A 190 49.32 30.91 -6.91
C ALA A 190 49.31 31.82 -5.67
N ASP A 191 48.13 32.34 -5.28
CA ASP A 191 47.98 33.14 -4.06
C ASP A 191 48.42 32.36 -2.80
N PHE A 192 48.18 31.03 -2.77
CA PHE A 192 48.69 30.15 -1.70
C PHE A 192 50.22 30.07 -1.67
N GLU A 193 50.87 29.90 -2.82
CA GLU A 193 52.34 29.86 -2.87
C GLU A 193 52.93 31.21 -2.45
N GLU A 194 52.34 32.34 -2.87
CA GLU A 194 52.77 33.68 -2.47
C GLU A 194 52.60 33.93 -0.96
N THR A 195 51.42 33.59 -0.39
CA THR A 195 51.18 33.75 1.06
C THR A 195 52.02 32.78 1.91
N MET A 196 52.35 31.60 1.39
CA MET A 196 53.30 30.69 2.03
C MET A 196 54.73 31.22 1.96
N GLU A 197 55.15 31.81 0.84
CA GLU A 197 56.46 32.48 0.73
C GLU A 197 56.58 33.69 1.66
N ASN A 198 55.48 34.43 1.88
CA ASN A 198 55.39 35.59 2.78
C ASN A 198 55.17 35.21 4.27
N ASN A 199 55.01 33.91 4.57
CA ASN A 199 54.79 33.34 5.91
C ASN A 199 53.52 33.82 6.65
N GLU A 200 52.45 34.11 5.93
CA GLU A 200 51.18 34.60 6.50
C GLU A 200 50.22 33.44 6.83
N TYR A 201 50.59 32.61 7.81
CA TYR A 201 49.92 31.35 8.11
C TYR A 201 48.42 31.46 8.46
N SER A 202 47.93 32.63 8.92
CA SER A 202 46.50 32.85 9.16
C SER A 202 45.71 32.87 7.85
N GLU A 203 46.25 33.49 6.81
CA GLU A 203 45.59 33.60 5.50
C GLU A 203 45.65 32.27 4.74
N VAL A 204 46.75 31.53 4.90
CA VAL A 204 46.93 30.18 4.37
C VAL A 204 45.76 29.25 4.75
N VAL A 205 45.28 29.31 6.00
CA VAL A 205 44.13 28.50 6.45
C VAL A 205 42.86 28.85 5.68
N HIS A 206 42.61 30.14 5.46
CA HIS A 206 41.45 30.60 4.72
C HIS A 206 41.52 30.21 3.25
N ILE A 207 42.70 30.33 2.63
CA ILE A 207 42.92 29.94 1.24
C ILE A 207 42.75 28.43 1.05
N VAL A 208 43.32 27.60 1.93
CA VAL A 208 43.17 26.14 1.88
C VAL A 208 41.71 25.71 2.00
N LYS A 209 40.94 26.31 2.92
CA LYS A 209 39.50 26.03 3.06
C LYS A 209 38.70 26.47 1.83
N ALA A 210 39.02 27.64 1.27
CA ALA A 210 38.39 28.13 0.05
C ALA A 210 38.68 27.19 -1.13
N LEU A 211 39.94 26.76 -1.31
CA LEU A 211 40.34 25.81 -2.34
C LEU A 211 39.63 24.46 -2.19
N ASP A 212 39.54 23.92 -0.98
CA ASP A 212 38.85 22.65 -0.72
C ASP A 212 37.36 22.74 -1.07
N THR A 213 36.71 23.86 -0.72
CA THR A 213 35.29 24.10 -1.05
C THR A 213 35.10 24.25 -2.56
N MET A 214 35.96 25.03 -3.23
CA MET A 214 35.89 25.24 -4.69
C MET A 214 36.14 23.95 -5.47
N ILE A 215 37.14 23.14 -5.08
CA ILE A 215 37.45 21.86 -5.71
C ILE A 215 36.32 20.85 -5.48
N SER A 216 35.74 20.84 -4.27
CA SER A 216 34.59 19.97 -3.97
C SER A 216 33.36 20.36 -4.81
N HIS A 217 33.06 21.65 -4.94
CA HIS A 217 32.00 22.16 -5.81
C HIS A 217 32.26 21.80 -7.27
N MET A 218 33.49 22.00 -7.75
CA MET A 218 33.88 21.61 -9.11
C MET A 218 33.75 20.11 -9.36
N GLY A 219 34.00 19.26 -8.35
CA GLY A 219 33.75 17.83 -8.45
C GLY A 219 32.28 17.49 -8.73
N ILE A 220 31.35 18.17 -8.04
CA ILE A 220 29.91 18.02 -8.29
C ILE A 220 29.59 18.50 -9.71
N VAL A 221 30.09 19.68 -10.09
CA VAL A 221 29.87 20.29 -11.40
C VAL A 221 30.31 19.38 -12.54
N VAL A 222 31.54 18.86 -12.50
CA VAL A 222 32.06 17.95 -13.53
C VAL A 222 31.21 16.68 -13.64
N SER A 223 30.71 16.15 -12.52
CA SER A 223 29.89 14.93 -12.55
C SER A 223 28.43 15.13 -12.99
N GLU A 224 27.81 16.26 -12.64
CA GLU A 224 26.37 16.47 -12.82
C GLU A 224 26.03 17.27 -14.08
N VAL A 225 26.86 18.24 -14.48
CA VAL A 225 26.58 19.10 -15.64
C VAL A 225 26.37 18.32 -16.93
N PRO A 226 27.17 17.30 -17.29
CA PRO A 226 26.94 16.54 -18.53
C PRO A 226 25.55 15.93 -18.59
N ASN A 227 25.09 15.37 -17.47
CA ASN A 227 23.76 14.77 -17.36
C ASN A 227 22.66 15.83 -17.48
N LEU A 228 22.84 17.00 -16.87
CA LEU A 228 21.89 18.11 -16.93
C LEU A 228 21.79 18.70 -18.34
N VAL A 229 22.92 18.87 -19.02
CA VAL A 229 22.99 19.37 -20.40
C VAL A 229 22.31 18.40 -21.36
N LEU A 230 22.58 17.09 -21.22
CA LEU A 230 21.92 16.07 -22.02
C LEU A 230 20.39 16.09 -21.85
N LEU A 231 19.92 16.21 -20.59
CA LEU A 231 18.49 16.29 -20.30
C LEU A 231 17.86 17.57 -20.86
N ALA A 232 18.49 18.72 -20.63
CA ALA A 232 17.94 20.02 -20.99
C ALA A 232 17.96 20.30 -22.50
N GLU A 233 19.01 19.89 -23.22
CA GLU A 233 19.18 20.22 -24.64
C GLU A 233 18.71 19.14 -25.61
N GLU A 234 18.80 17.87 -25.24
CA GLU A 234 18.48 16.77 -26.17
C GLU A 234 17.20 16.05 -25.78
N LEU A 235 17.11 15.61 -24.52
CA LEU A 235 16.08 14.66 -24.12
C LEU A 235 14.71 15.33 -23.95
N ILE A 236 14.64 16.46 -23.23
CA ILE A 236 13.40 17.20 -23.03
C ILE A 236 12.90 17.85 -24.33
N PRO A 237 13.73 18.55 -25.14
CA PRO A 237 13.27 19.13 -26.41
C PRO A 237 12.79 18.07 -27.40
N ARG A 238 13.46 16.92 -27.48
CA ARG A 238 12.98 15.79 -28.27
C ARG A 238 11.63 15.30 -27.78
N ARG A 239 11.43 15.19 -26.47
CA ARG A 239 10.16 14.76 -25.88
C ARG A 239 9.03 15.76 -26.17
N ILE A 240 9.32 17.07 -26.10
CA ILE A 240 8.41 18.14 -26.50
C ILE A 240 8.03 18.02 -27.98
N LEU A 241 9.00 17.77 -28.86
CA LEU A 241 8.75 17.57 -30.30
C LEU A 241 7.86 16.34 -30.54
N GLU A 242 8.12 15.23 -29.85
CA GLU A 242 7.28 14.03 -29.90
C GLU A 242 5.85 14.35 -29.44
N ILE A 243 5.67 15.07 -28.32
CA ILE A 243 4.35 15.51 -27.83
C ILE A 243 3.64 16.38 -28.87
N LYS A 244 4.36 17.32 -29.48
CA LYS A 244 3.80 18.18 -30.52
C LYS A 244 3.31 17.37 -31.71
N ASN A 245 4.15 16.48 -32.25
CA ASN A 245 3.78 15.61 -33.36
C ASN A 245 2.60 14.70 -33.00
N THR A 246 2.62 14.07 -31.82
CA THR A 246 1.50 13.24 -31.36
C THR A 246 0.22 14.06 -31.22
N SER A 247 0.29 15.26 -30.63
CA SER A 247 -0.86 16.15 -30.52
C SER A 247 -1.43 16.56 -31.88
N GLU A 248 -0.57 16.88 -32.86
CA GLU A 248 -0.99 17.21 -34.22
C GLU A 248 -1.68 16.01 -34.89
N THR A 249 -1.11 14.80 -34.81
CA THR A 249 -1.73 13.59 -35.35
C THR A 249 -3.06 13.24 -34.68
N MET A 250 -3.20 13.54 -33.38
CA MET A 250 -4.44 13.32 -32.63
C MET A 250 -5.49 14.39 -32.98
N ILE A 251 -5.10 15.65 -33.15
CA ILE A 251 -6.01 16.70 -33.64
C ILE A 251 -6.51 16.36 -35.05
N GLU A 252 -5.61 15.94 -35.95
CA GLU A 252 -5.97 15.47 -37.29
C GLU A 252 -6.89 14.23 -37.26
N SER A 253 -6.71 13.36 -36.27
CA SER A 253 -7.55 12.19 -36.04
C SER A 253 -8.90 12.52 -35.37
N GLY A 254 -9.18 13.80 -35.07
CA GLY A 254 -10.45 14.27 -34.51
C GLY A 254 -10.53 14.26 -32.97
N TYR A 255 -9.39 14.23 -32.27
CA TYR A 255 -9.35 14.31 -30.80
C TYR A 255 -9.37 15.76 -30.31
N SER A 256 -10.29 16.06 -29.40
CA SER A 256 -10.39 17.36 -28.72
C SER A 256 -9.45 17.42 -27.52
N LEU A 257 -8.21 17.81 -27.75
CA LEU A 257 -7.18 17.90 -26.71
C LEU A 257 -7.16 19.25 -25.98
N ASP A 258 -8.19 20.09 -26.16
CA ASP A 258 -8.25 21.44 -25.61
C ASP A 258 -8.11 21.49 -24.07
N TYR A 259 -8.55 20.44 -23.36
CA TYR A 259 -8.41 20.38 -21.91
C TYR A 259 -6.94 20.27 -21.44
N LEU A 260 -6.04 19.77 -22.30
CA LEU A 260 -4.63 19.59 -21.97
C LEU A 260 -3.81 20.86 -22.12
N ASN A 261 -4.32 21.92 -22.77
CA ASN A 261 -3.60 23.18 -23.01
C ASN A 261 -2.13 22.94 -23.43
N ILE A 262 -1.92 21.98 -24.33
CA ILE A 262 -0.60 21.50 -24.77
C ILE A 262 0.31 22.67 -25.21
N PRO A 263 -0.17 23.68 -25.95
CA PRO A 263 0.67 24.81 -26.35
C PRO A 263 1.21 25.62 -25.16
N TYR A 264 0.37 25.88 -24.15
CA TYR A 264 0.77 26.63 -22.95
C TYR A 264 1.76 25.84 -22.10
N ASN A 265 1.55 24.53 -21.97
CA ASN A 265 2.44 23.66 -21.19
C ASN A 265 3.80 23.48 -21.87
N ILE A 266 3.84 23.44 -23.20
CA ILE A 266 5.09 23.43 -23.97
C ILE A 266 5.83 24.76 -23.78
N GLU A 267 5.17 25.90 -23.95
CA GLU A 267 5.79 27.23 -23.78
C GLU A 267 6.32 27.43 -22.35
N ALA A 268 5.56 27.01 -21.34
CA ALA A 268 6.00 27.04 -19.95
C ALA A 268 7.21 26.14 -19.71
N SER A 269 7.24 24.94 -20.31
CA SER A 269 8.37 24.01 -20.23
C SER A 269 9.62 24.58 -20.90
N GLU A 270 9.50 25.16 -22.09
CA GLU A 270 10.61 25.83 -22.80
C GLU A 270 11.18 27.00 -22.00
N LYS A 271 10.32 27.82 -21.40
CA LYS A 271 10.74 28.93 -20.54
C LYS A 271 11.47 28.44 -19.27
N ASN A 272 10.98 27.36 -18.66
CA ASN A 272 11.62 26.76 -17.49
C ASN A 272 12.97 26.14 -17.86
N ILE A 273 13.10 25.48 -19.01
CA ILE A 273 14.37 24.97 -19.53
C ILE A 273 15.37 26.11 -19.73
N SER A 274 14.95 27.22 -20.34
CA SER A 274 15.83 28.40 -20.50
C SER A 274 16.32 28.92 -19.15
N ASN A 275 15.44 29.03 -18.14
CA ASN A 275 15.81 29.46 -16.80
C ASN A 275 16.80 28.49 -16.13
N ILE A 276 16.60 27.17 -16.30
CA ILE A 276 17.49 26.15 -15.76
C ILE A 276 18.85 26.19 -16.48
N LEU A 277 18.87 26.34 -17.80
CA LEU A 277 20.12 26.51 -18.57
C LEU A 277 20.89 27.75 -18.12
N ASP A 278 20.20 28.86 -17.84
CA ASP A 278 20.84 30.06 -17.31
C ASP A 278 21.40 29.85 -15.89
N ARG A 279 20.72 29.07 -15.03
CA ARG A 279 21.24 28.67 -13.71
C ARG A 279 22.47 27.75 -13.82
N ILE A 280 22.44 26.80 -14.76
CA ILE A 280 23.56 25.89 -15.02
C ILE A 280 24.76 26.68 -15.56
N LYS A 281 24.57 27.69 -16.41
CA LYS A 281 25.63 28.60 -16.88
C LYS A 281 26.30 29.37 -15.74
N VAL A 282 25.54 29.72 -14.69
CA VAL A 282 26.06 30.35 -13.46
C VAL A 282 26.66 29.31 -12.49
N LEU A 283 26.67 28.02 -12.87
CA LEU A 283 27.18 26.89 -12.09
C LEU A 283 26.43 26.66 -10.78
N ASN A 284 25.18 27.11 -10.69
CA ASN A 284 24.30 26.79 -9.57
C ASN A 284 23.46 25.57 -9.93
N LEU A 285 23.89 24.40 -9.45
CA LEU A 285 23.28 23.10 -9.76
C LEU A 285 22.24 22.67 -8.71
N GLU A 286 22.07 23.42 -7.62
CA GLU A 286 21.08 23.12 -6.61
C GLU A 286 19.69 23.03 -7.25
N ASP A 287 18.99 21.92 -6.97
CA ASP A 287 17.64 21.56 -7.44
C ASP A 287 17.43 21.43 -8.95
N CYS A 288 18.43 21.74 -9.80
CA CYS A 288 18.29 21.70 -11.26
C CYS A 288 18.00 20.28 -11.77
N MET A 289 18.63 19.25 -11.19
CA MET A 289 18.37 17.86 -11.55
C MET A 289 16.93 17.43 -11.21
N PHE A 290 16.44 17.87 -10.05
CA PHE A 290 15.09 17.53 -9.59
C PHE A 290 14.02 18.24 -10.42
N GLU A 291 14.22 19.52 -10.74
CA GLU A 291 13.33 20.30 -11.61
C GLU A 291 13.25 19.69 -13.02
N LEU A 292 14.38 19.34 -13.64
CA LEU A 292 14.40 18.70 -14.95
C LEU A 292 13.71 17.33 -14.95
N LYS A 293 13.94 16.52 -13.90
CA LYS A 293 13.29 15.22 -13.77
C LYS A 293 11.77 15.35 -13.58
N THR A 294 11.34 16.29 -12.73
CA THR A 294 9.91 16.55 -12.51
C THR A 294 9.22 17.00 -13.79
N MET A 295 9.91 17.81 -14.62
CA MET A 295 9.40 18.18 -15.94
C MET A 295 9.31 16.98 -16.88
N LEU A 296 10.32 16.11 -16.90
CA LEU A 296 10.30 14.88 -17.70
C LEU A 296 9.13 13.97 -17.29
N ASP A 297 8.95 13.75 -15.98
CA ASP A 297 7.84 12.96 -15.43
C ASP A 297 6.47 13.59 -15.81
N TYR A 298 6.38 14.92 -15.82
CA TYR A 298 5.18 15.62 -16.28
C TYR A 298 4.92 15.42 -17.78
N LEU A 299 5.94 15.54 -18.63
CA LEU A 299 5.82 15.28 -20.07
C LEU A 299 5.41 13.82 -20.33
N ASP A 300 5.93 12.86 -19.57
CA ASP A 300 5.50 11.46 -19.65
C ASP A 300 4.05 11.25 -19.17
N SER A 301 3.58 12.04 -18.20
CA SER A 301 2.18 12.02 -17.79
C SER A 301 1.23 12.46 -18.92
N LEU A 302 1.64 13.41 -19.76
CA LEU A 302 0.88 13.83 -20.93
C LEU A 302 0.76 12.69 -21.96
N PHE A 303 1.82 11.90 -22.15
CA PHE A 303 1.76 10.70 -22.99
C PHE A 303 0.77 9.67 -22.46
N ASN A 304 0.75 9.44 -21.14
CA ASN A 304 -0.23 8.54 -20.54
C ASN A 304 -1.67 9.03 -20.76
N ASP A 305 -1.89 10.34 -20.75
CA ASP A 305 -3.22 10.90 -21.02
C ASP A 305 -3.60 10.78 -22.49
N PHE A 306 -2.67 10.91 -23.44
CA PHE A 306 -2.90 10.57 -24.84
C PHE A 306 -3.25 9.09 -25.03
N GLU A 307 -2.54 8.18 -24.35
CA GLU A 307 -2.83 6.74 -24.43
C GLU A 307 -4.22 6.41 -23.86
N LYS A 308 -4.59 7.01 -22.72
CA LYS A 308 -5.95 6.85 -22.17
C LYS A 308 -7.01 7.31 -23.14
N GLU A 309 -6.79 8.42 -23.82
CA GLU A 309 -7.73 8.95 -24.80
C GLU A 309 -7.84 8.04 -26.04
N ALA A 310 -6.70 7.47 -26.49
CA ALA A 310 -6.69 6.49 -27.59
C ALA A 310 -7.43 5.19 -27.22
N ILE A 311 -7.25 4.70 -25.99
CA ILE A 311 -7.99 3.54 -25.47
C ILE A 311 -9.47 3.86 -25.34
N ALA A 312 -9.81 5.05 -24.82
CA ALA A 312 -11.19 5.49 -24.65
C ALA A 312 -11.92 5.56 -26.00
N ARG A 313 -11.27 6.02 -27.07
CA ARG A 313 -11.85 5.99 -28.42
C ARG A 313 -12.14 4.58 -28.90
N LYS A 314 -11.20 3.64 -28.74
CA LYS A 314 -11.43 2.25 -29.16
C LYS A 314 -12.62 1.63 -28.42
N VAL A 315 -12.69 1.85 -27.11
CA VAL A 315 -13.81 1.40 -26.26
C VAL A 315 -15.11 2.06 -26.69
N TYR A 316 -15.08 3.36 -27.02
CA TYR A 316 -16.24 4.08 -27.52
C TYR A 316 -16.73 3.50 -28.85
N ASP A 317 -15.86 3.32 -29.85
CA ASP A 317 -16.23 2.80 -31.18
C ASP A 317 -16.81 1.37 -31.11
N GLU A 318 -16.27 0.50 -30.26
CA GLU A 318 -16.80 -0.86 -30.03
C GLU A 318 -18.18 -0.81 -29.34
N ASN A 319 -18.33 0.05 -28.32
CA ASN A 319 -19.57 0.15 -27.55
C ASN A 319 -20.68 0.89 -28.28
N VAL A 320 -20.37 1.86 -29.15
CA VAL A 320 -21.36 2.59 -29.96
C VAL A 320 -22.12 1.63 -30.86
N ASN A 321 -21.42 0.77 -31.59
CA ASN A 321 -22.06 -0.22 -32.48
C ASN A 321 -22.96 -1.19 -31.70
N ALA A 322 -22.47 -1.71 -30.57
CA ALA A 322 -23.26 -2.59 -29.71
C ALA A 322 -24.48 -1.88 -29.09
N PHE A 323 -24.34 -0.59 -28.76
CA PHE A 323 -25.41 0.22 -28.21
C PHE A 323 -26.48 0.55 -29.27
N GLU A 324 -26.10 0.90 -30.50
CA GLU A 324 -27.05 1.13 -31.61
C GLU A 324 -27.90 -0.12 -31.92
N GLU A 325 -27.28 -1.30 -31.95
CA GLU A 325 -28.02 -2.55 -32.14
C GLU A 325 -29.01 -2.83 -31.00
N LYS A 326 -28.62 -2.58 -29.75
CA LYS A 326 -29.52 -2.76 -28.59
C LYS A 326 -30.65 -1.72 -28.59
N LEU A 327 -30.33 -0.47 -28.86
CA LEU A 327 -31.29 0.63 -28.90
C LEU A 327 -32.33 0.40 -30.00
N SER A 328 -31.91 -0.03 -31.20
CA SER A 328 -32.83 -0.35 -32.29
C SER A 328 -33.76 -1.53 -31.96
N LYS A 329 -33.23 -2.59 -31.36
CA LYS A 329 -34.04 -3.74 -30.89
C LYS A 329 -35.09 -3.30 -29.87
N ILE A 330 -34.70 -2.53 -28.86
CA ILE A 330 -35.60 -2.06 -27.80
C ILE A 330 -36.65 -1.08 -28.38
N ASN A 331 -36.25 -0.17 -29.27
CA ASN A 331 -37.18 0.73 -29.97
C ASN A 331 -38.25 -0.09 -30.72
N SER A 332 -37.84 -1.12 -31.46
CA SER A 332 -38.77 -1.98 -32.22
C SER A 332 -39.69 -2.80 -31.32
N LEU A 333 -39.18 -3.34 -30.21
CA LEU A 333 -39.97 -4.08 -29.22
C LEU A 333 -41.01 -3.18 -28.58
N LEU A 334 -40.62 -1.97 -28.16
CA LEU A 334 -41.54 -1.03 -27.53
C LEU A 334 -42.63 -0.56 -28.50
N GLU A 335 -42.29 -0.33 -29.77
CA GLU A 335 -43.27 0.01 -30.80
C GLU A 335 -44.27 -1.12 -31.05
N ASN A 336 -43.79 -2.37 -31.16
CA ASN A 336 -44.65 -3.55 -31.28
C ASN A 336 -45.59 -3.72 -30.07
N ILE A 337 -45.09 -3.51 -28.85
CA ILE A 337 -45.90 -3.56 -27.62
C ILE A 337 -46.97 -2.46 -27.64
N TYR A 338 -46.61 -1.25 -28.07
CA TYR A 338 -47.55 -0.14 -28.14
C TYR A 338 -48.67 -0.37 -29.17
N VAL A 339 -48.37 -1.06 -30.27
CA VAL A 339 -49.37 -1.47 -31.27
C VAL A 339 -50.31 -2.55 -30.72
N GLN A 340 -49.81 -3.49 -29.91
CA GLN A 340 -50.60 -4.58 -29.32
C GLN A 340 -51.36 -4.15 -28.05
N MET A 341 -50.93 -3.07 -27.41
CA MET A 341 -51.51 -2.50 -26.18
C MET A 341 -53.04 -2.28 -26.23
N PRO A 342 -53.62 -1.71 -27.31
CA PRO A 342 -55.07 -1.54 -27.44
C PRO A 342 -55.84 -2.86 -27.43
N ASP A 343 -55.28 -3.89 -28.08
CA ASP A 343 -55.90 -5.22 -28.13
C ASP A 343 -55.86 -5.88 -26.75
N ILE A 344 -54.73 -5.78 -26.04
CA ILE A 344 -54.60 -6.30 -24.67
C ILE A 344 -55.54 -5.55 -23.72
N LYS A 345 -55.69 -4.23 -23.87
CA LYS A 345 -56.62 -3.40 -23.09
C LYS A 345 -58.09 -3.77 -23.32
N ASN A 346 -58.43 -4.24 -24.52
CA ASN A 346 -59.78 -4.70 -24.83
C ASN A 346 -60.04 -6.14 -24.34
N MET A 347 -58.98 -6.96 -24.24
CA MET A 347 -59.07 -8.35 -23.79
C MET A 347 -59.06 -8.48 -22.25
N TYR A 348 -58.25 -7.68 -21.57
CA TYR A 348 -58.02 -7.73 -20.13
C TYR A 348 -58.28 -6.38 -19.48
N ASP A 349 -58.78 -6.39 -18.24
CA ASP A 349 -59.03 -5.16 -17.47
C ASP A 349 -57.69 -4.72 -16.88
N LEU A 350 -56.85 -4.16 -17.74
CA LEU A 350 -55.55 -3.62 -17.37
C LEU A 350 -55.79 -2.45 -16.42
N LYS A 351 -55.15 -2.51 -15.24
CA LYS A 351 -55.19 -1.38 -14.31
C LYS A 351 -54.54 -0.18 -14.98
N GLU A 352 -55.05 1.02 -14.72
CA GLU A 352 -54.43 2.27 -15.19
C GLU A 352 -52.95 2.39 -14.81
N ASN A 353 -52.50 1.71 -13.74
CA ASN A 353 -51.10 1.68 -13.34
C ASN A 353 -50.19 0.93 -14.32
N ASP A 354 -50.66 -0.16 -14.95
CA ASP A 354 -49.83 -0.95 -15.86
C ASP A 354 -49.64 -0.21 -17.21
N VAL A 355 -50.64 0.58 -17.60
CA VAL A 355 -50.56 1.49 -18.77
C VAL A 355 -49.61 2.66 -18.49
N LYS A 356 -49.65 3.24 -17.28
CA LYS A 356 -48.74 4.32 -16.88
C LYS A 356 -47.27 3.87 -16.88
N VAL A 357 -46.98 2.65 -16.43
CA VAL A 357 -45.61 2.10 -16.47
C VAL A 357 -45.08 2.06 -17.90
N ILE A 358 -45.90 1.65 -18.87
CA ILE A 358 -45.48 1.58 -20.28
C ILE A 358 -45.31 2.98 -20.90
N ASP A 359 -46.16 3.95 -20.54
CA ASP A 359 -45.99 5.35 -20.95
C ASP A 359 -44.73 5.99 -20.32
N GLU A 360 -44.42 5.67 -19.06
CA GLU A 360 -43.17 6.09 -18.42
C GLU A 360 -41.94 5.47 -19.09
N LEU A 361 -42.00 4.18 -19.45
CA LEU A 361 -40.94 3.50 -20.20
C LEU A 361 -40.71 4.16 -21.57
N LYS A 362 -41.78 4.53 -22.28
CA LYS A 362 -41.69 5.29 -23.53
C LYS A 362 -41.04 6.67 -23.32
N GLY A 363 -41.42 7.38 -22.26
CA GLY A 363 -40.82 8.67 -21.90
C GLY A 363 -39.32 8.55 -21.62
N ARG A 364 -38.92 7.53 -20.86
CA ARG A 364 -37.51 7.23 -20.57
C ARG A 364 -36.74 6.86 -21.84
N LEU A 365 -37.32 6.05 -22.73
CA LEU A 365 -36.73 5.68 -24.01
C LEU A 365 -36.54 6.88 -24.95
N LEU A 366 -37.49 7.82 -24.98
CA LEU A 366 -37.34 9.08 -25.72
C LEU A 366 -36.22 9.93 -25.14
N ALA A 367 -36.12 10.03 -23.81
CA ALA A 367 -35.01 10.74 -23.15
C ALA A 367 -33.65 10.09 -23.47
N ILE A 368 -33.57 8.76 -23.48
CA ILE A 368 -32.36 8.01 -23.88
C ILE A 368 -31.99 8.30 -25.34
N ASN A 369 -32.95 8.29 -26.26
CA ASN A 369 -32.71 8.62 -27.67
C ASN A 369 -32.24 10.08 -27.86
N VAL A 370 -32.81 11.03 -27.11
CA VAL A 370 -32.40 12.44 -27.17
C VAL A 370 -30.99 12.63 -26.61
N ASN A 371 -30.69 12.02 -25.46
CA ASN A 371 -29.35 12.07 -24.85
C ASN A 371 -28.30 11.41 -25.74
N TYR A 372 -28.63 10.29 -26.38
CA TYR A 372 -27.76 9.62 -27.32
C TYR A 372 -27.48 10.48 -28.56
N LYS A 373 -28.51 11.12 -29.13
CA LYS A 373 -28.32 12.07 -30.24
C LYS A 373 -27.46 13.27 -29.85
N ALA A 374 -27.67 13.83 -28.66
CA ALA A 374 -26.86 14.94 -28.16
C ALA A 374 -25.39 14.53 -27.96
N LEU A 375 -25.15 13.30 -27.49
CA LEU A 375 -23.81 12.75 -27.38
C LEU A 375 -23.17 12.55 -28.76
N LEU A 376 -23.93 12.05 -29.73
CA LEU A 376 -23.46 11.82 -31.10
C LEU A 376 -23.15 13.14 -31.81
N GLU A 377 -23.96 14.18 -31.58
CA GLU A 377 -23.68 15.56 -32.04
C GLU A 377 -22.43 16.15 -31.35
N GLY A 378 -22.26 15.95 -30.04
CA GLY A 378 -21.08 16.42 -29.30
C GLY A 378 -19.77 15.74 -29.74
N VAL A 379 -19.85 14.45 -30.08
CA VAL A 379 -18.72 13.68 -30.62
C VAL A 379 -18.42 14.08 -32.07
N ASN A 380 -19.45 14.28 -32.90
CA ASN A 380 -19.27 14.74 -34.29
C ASN A 380 -18.74 16.18 -34.39
N ASN A 381 -19.09 17.05 -33.44
CA ASN A 381 -18.58 18.41 -33.38
C ASN A 381 -17.15 18.49 -32.82
N HIS A 382 -16.55 17.36 -32.40
CA HIS A 382 -15.23 17.33 -31.77
C HIS A 382 -15.12 18.30 -30.58
N GLU A 383 -16.16 18.43 -29.74
CA GLU A 383 -16.13 19.28 -28.54
C GLU A 383 -15.93 18.48 -27.26
N THR A 384 -16.29 17.19 -27.27
CA THR A 384 -16.21 16.33 -26.08
C THR A 384 -15.01 15.38 -26.16
N PRO A 385 -14.14 15.35 -25.14
CA PRO A 385 -13.12 14.31 -25.01
C PRO A 385 -13.77 12.91 -25.01
N TYR A 386 -13.15 11.97 -25.72
CA TYR A 386 -13.59 10.57 -25.83
C TYR A 386 -13.64 9.88 -24.47
N SER A 387 -12.77 10.23 -23.52
CA SER A 387 -12.87 9.76 -22.13
C SER A 387 -14.20 10.14 -21.47
N LYS A 388 -14.70 11.36 -21.73
CA LYS A 388 -16.00 11.81 -21.21
C LYS A 388 -17.15 11.18 -22.00
N ALA A 389 -17.03 11.10 -23.32
CA ALA A 389 -18.02 10.46 -24.18
C ALA A 389 -18.19 8.96 -23.84
N ALA A 390 -17.11 8.24 -23.52
CA ALA A 390 -17.17 6.85 -23.10
C ALA A 390 -17.92 6.67 -21.76
N ARG A 391 -17.70 7.56 -20.78
CA ARG A 391 -18.43 7.53 -19.50
C ARG A 391 -19.91 7.86 -19.67
N GLU A 392 -20.22 8.84 -20.51
CA GLU A 392 -21.61 9.18 -20.81
C GLU A 392 -22.30 8.04 -21.56
N LEU A 393 -21.62 7.41 -22.53
CA LEU A 393 -22.12 6.22 -23.22
C LEU A 393 -22.35 5.05 -22.26
N GLU A 394 -21.45 4.80 -21.31
CA GLU A 394 -21.63 3.77 -20.29
C GLU A 394 -22.85 4.07 -19.40
N THR A 395 -23.04 5.33 -19.01
CA THR A 395 -24.19 5.77 -18.22
C THR A 395 -25.49 5.55 -18.99
N ILE A 396 -25.53 5.94 -20.27
CA ILE A 396 -26.69 5.73 -21.15
C ILE A 396 -26.94 4.23 -21.39
N SER A 397 -25.88 3.43 -21.55
CA SER A 397 -25.96 1.97 -21.68
C SER A 397 -26.55 1.32 -20.43
N ASN A 398 -26.14 1.76 -19.24
CA ASN A 398 -26.72 1.29 -17.98
C ASN A 398 -28.20 1.67 -17.85
N LEU A 399 -28.57 2.90 -18.22
CA LEU A 399 -29.98 3.32 -18.26
C LEU A 399 -30.78 2.46 -19.25
N LEU A 400 -30.22 2.13 -20.42
CA LEU A 400 -30.86 1.27 -21.40
C LEU A 400 -31.04 -0.16 -20.87
N ASN A 401 -30.06 -0.71 -20.16
CA ASN A 401 -30.17 -2.04 -19.53
C ASN A 401 -31.28 -2.04 -18.46
N THR A 402 -31.35 -1.01 -17.60
CA THR A 402 -32.44 -0.92 -16.60
C THR A 402 -33.82 -0.80 -17.26
N LEU A 403 -33.91 -0.05 -18.37
CA LEU A 403 -35.13 0.04 -19.16
C LEU A 403 -35.50 -1.32 -19.77
N GLN A 404 -34.51 -2.08 -20.26
CA GLN A 404 -34.72 -3.42 -20.80
C GLN A 404 -35.23 -4.38 -19.72
N ASP A 405 -34.64 -4.36 -18.53
CA ASP A 405 -35.08 -5.19 -17.41
C ASP A 405 -36.53 -4.85 -16.99
N ASP A 406 -36.85 -3.56 -16.88
CA ASP A 406 -38.21 -3.09 -16.57
C ASP A 406 -39.22 -3.48 -17.67
N LEU A 407 -38.80 -3.45 -18.93
CA LEU A 407 -39.60 -3.88 -20.08
C LEU A 407 -39.84 -5.39 -20.04
N ASP A 408 -38.82 -6.20 -19.76
CA ASP A 408 -38.92 -7.66 -19.66
C ASP A 408 -39.81 -8.08 -18.49
N ILE A 409 -39.75 -7.38 -17.35
CA ILE A 409 -40.67 -7.58 -16.22
C ILE A 409 -42.11 -7.27 -16.64
N SER A 410 -42.32 -6.16 -17.35
CA SER A 410 -43.65 -5.75 -17.83
C SER A 410 -44.20 -6.75 -18.84
N LEU A 411 -43.37 -7.22 -19.77
CA LEU A 411 -43.70 -8.27 -20.74
C LEU A 411 -44.04 -9.59 -20.04
N LYS A 412 -43.29 -9.98 -19.01
CA LYS A 412 -43.58 -11.19 -18.23
C LYS A 412 -44.90 -11.09 -17.48
N ASN A 413 -45.21 -9.92 -16.92
CA ASN A 413 -46.51 -9.68 -16.27
C ASN A 413 -47.65 -9.76 -17.29
N LEU A 414 -47.51 -9.16 -18.47
CA LEU A 414 -48.48 -9.26 -19.56
C LEU A 414 -48.65 -10.70 -20.05
N GLY A 415 -47.55 -11.44 -20.25
CA GLY A 415 -47.56 -12.84 -20.62
C GLY A 415 -48.23 -13.74 -19.58
N SER A 416 -48.02 -13.46 -18.29
CA SER A 416 -48.65 -14.22 -17.20
C SER A 416 -50.19 -14.16 -17.22
N MET A 417 -50.77 -13.06 -17.72
CA MET A 417 -52.23 -12.95 -17.84
C MET A 417 -52.79 -13.89 -18.91
N TYR A 418 -52.09 -14.04 -20.03
CA TYR A 418 -52.47 -14.98 -21.09
C TYR A 418 -52.28 -16.44 -20.66
N ASP A 419 -51.17 -16.72 -20.00
CA ASP A 419 -50.89 -18.06 -19.46
C ASP A 419 -51.91 -18.45 -18.38
N ASP A 420 -52.30 -17.51 -17.52
CA ASP A 420 -53.32 -17.73 -16.48
C ASP A 420 -54.71 -17.98 -17.09
N GLU A 421 -55.08 -17.29 -18.17
CA GLU A 421 -56.32 -17.57 -18.90
C GLU A 421 -56.32 -18.99 -19.50
N THR A 422 -55.21 -19.37 -20.13
CA THR A 422 -55.05 -20.70 -20.74
C THR A 422 -55.11 -21.79 -19.68
N ARG A 423 -54.39 -21.59 -18.56
CA ARG A 423 -54.41 -22.50 -17.40
C ARG A 423 -55.81 -22.63 -16.80
N ALA A 424 -56.55 -21.53 -16.69
CA ALA A 424 -57.92 -21.56 -16.18
C ALA A 424 -58.88 -22.36 -17.09
N LYS A 425 -58.69 -22.31 -18.41
CA LYS A 425 -59.46 -23.15 -19.37
C LYS A 425 -59.15 -24.63 -19.19
N GLU A 426 -57.88 -24.99 -19.11
CA GLU A 426 -57.46 -26.38 -18.88
C GLU A 426 -58.02 -26.91 -17.55
N GLN A 427 -57.90 -26.12 -16.47
CA GLN A 427 -58.43 -26.49 -15.16
C GLN A 427 -59.95 -26.63 -15.17
N LYS A 428 -60.69 -25.78 -15.89
CA LYS A 428 -62.14 -25.94 -16.06
C LYS A 428 -62.49 -27.30 -16.69
N ASP A 429 -61.76 -27.71 -17.72
CA ASP A 429 -61.99 -28.98 -18.41
C ASP A 429 -61.65 -30.19 -17.52
N GLU A 430 -60.57 -30.11 -16.74
CA GLU A 430 -60.23 -31.10 -15.72
C GLU A 430 -61.33 -31.24 -14.66
N LEU A 431 -61.85 -30.12 -14.15
CA LEU A 431 -62.93 -30.12 -13.17
C LEU A 431 -64.23 -30.72 -13.75
N ALA A 432 -64.54 -30.43 -15.01
CA ALA A 432 -65.69 -31.03 -15.70
C ALA A 432 -65.52 -32.56 -15.85
N ASN A 433 -64.31 -33.04 -16.13
CA ASN A 433 -64.00 -34.47 -16.16
C ASN A 433 -64.14 -35.11 -14.77
N LEU A 434 -63.65 -34.47 -13.71
CA LEU A 434 -63.79 -34.96 -12.34
C LEU A 434 -65.27 -35.12 -11.92
N LEU A 435 -66.13 -34.18 -12.30
CA LEU A 435 -67.59 -34.31 -12.08
C LEU A 435 -68.19 -35.49 -12.84
N LYS A 436 -67.71 -35.75 -14.07
CA LYS A 436 -68.15 -36.89 -14.88
C LYS A 436 -67.72 -38.23 -14.25
N GLU A 437 -66.51 -38.30 -13.71
CA GLU A 437 -66.01 -39.45 -12.97
C GLU A 437 -66.80 -39.71 -11.68
N ALA A 438 -67.07 -38.67 -10.88
CA ALA A 438 -67.92 -38.78 -9.69
C ALA A 438 -69.31 -39.33 -10.04
N LYS A 439 -69.89 -38.85 -11.14
CA LYS A 439 -71.19 -39.35 -11.66
C LYS A 439 -71.11 -40.81 -12.13
N ASN A 440 -70.02 -41.21 -12.80
CA ASN A 440 -69.83 -42.59 -13.21
C ASN A 440 -69.67 -43.53 -12.01
N LYS A 441 -68.96 -43.10 -10.97
CA LYS A 441 -68.75 -43.88 -9.74
C LYS A 441 -70.04 -44.17 -8.98
N ILE A 442 -70.96 -43.22 -8.95
CA ILE A 442 -72.30 -43.47 -8.38
C ILE A 442 -73.14 -44.40 -9.26
N LYS A 443 -72.96 -44.35 -10.58
CA LYS A 443 -73.67 -45.25 -11.50
C LYS A 443 -73.10 -46.67 -11.51
N SER A 444 -71.83 -46.87 -11.15
CA SER A 444 -71.21 -48.20 -11.17
C SER A 444 -71.81 -49.13 -10.12
N TYR A 445 -72.35 -48.57 -9.03
CA TYR A 445 -73.02 -49.34 -7.98
C TYR A 445 -74.53 -49.09 -8.01
N LYS A 446 -75.34 -50.16 -7.97
CA LYS A 446 -76.81 -50.07 -8.02
C LYS A 446 -77.39 -49.64 -6.67
N LEU A 447 -77.16 -48.39 -6.30
CA LEU A 447 -77.70 -47.79 -5.07
C LEU A 447 -79.23 -47.69 -5.13
N PRO A 448 -79.97 -48.13 -4.09
CA PRO A 448 -81.42 -47.99 -4.04
C PRO A 448 -81.92 -46.54 -4.05
N ILE A 449 -81.29 -45.64 -3.29
CA ILE A 449 -81.63 -44.21 -3.20
C ILE A 449 -80.35 -43.41 -2.93
N ILE A 450 -80.04 -42.43 -3.79
CA ILE A 450 -78.92 -41.51 -3.59
C ILE A 450 -79.35 -40.40 -2.60
N THR A 451 -78.52 -40.10 -1.61
CA THR A 451 -78.79 -39.07 -0.59
C THR A 451 -78.91 -37.67 -1.19
N ASP A 452 -79.86 -36.86 -0.71
CA ASP A 452 -80.10 -35.48 -1.17
C ASP A 452 -78.85 -34.58 -1.09
N ASN A 453 -77.97 -34.80 -0.11
CA ASN A 453 -76.72 -34.03 0.03
C ASN A 453 -75.84 -34.09 -1.23
N TYR A 454 -75.80 -35.24 -1.92
CA TYR A 454 -75.04 -35.38 -3.16
C TYR A 454 -75.60 -34.49 -4.29
N TYR A 455 -76.93 -34.34 -4.37
CA TYR A 455 -77.55 -33.49 -5.39
C TYR A 455 -77.32 -32.00 -5.13
N VAL A 456 -77.27 -31.59 -3.86
CA VAL A 456 -76.91 -30.22 -3.47
C VAL A 456 -75.45 -29.93 -3.84
N GLU A 457 -74.51 -30.77 -3.42
CA GLU A 457 -73.09 -30.61 -3.74
C GLU A 457 -72.83 -30.64 -5.27
N LEU A 458 -73.57 -31.48 -6.00
CA LEU A 458 -73.49 -31.54 -7.47
C LEU A 458 -74.07 -30.30 -8.14
N SER A 459 -75.09 -29.66 -7.55
CA SER A 459 -75.62 -28.40 -8.04
C SER A 459 -74.63 -27.26 -7.81
N GLU A 460 -74.06 -27.16 -6.60
CA GLU A 460 -73.07 -26.16 -6.21
C GLU A 460 -71.81 -26.26 -7.08
N ALA A 461 -71.26 -27.45 -7.28
CA ALA A 461 -70.08 -27.64 -8.12
C ALA A 461 -70.34 -27.31 -9.61
N LYS A 462 -71.54 -27.62 -10.12
CA LYS A 462 -71.93 -27.24 -11.49
C LYS A 462 -72.13 -25.74 -11.64
N GLU A 463 -72.67 -25.09 -10.62
CA GLU A 463 -72.83 -23.64 -10.60
C GLU A 463 -71.47 -22.95 -10.59
N ALA A 464 -70.52 -23.41 -9.77
CA ALA A 464 -69.15 -22.89 -9.75
C ALA A 464 -68.43 -23.02 -11.11
N ILE A 465 -68.59 -24.14 -11.83
CA ILE A 465 -68.02 -24.29 -13.19
C ILE A 465 -68.68 -23.32 -14.19
N ARG A 466 -70.00 -23.08 -14.06
CA ARG A 466 -70.70 -22.09 -14.88
C ARG A 466 -70.27 -20.66 -14.58
N GLU A 467 -69.91 -20.37 -13.33
CA GLU A 467 -69.33 -19.07 -12.97
C GLU A 467 -67.97 -18.86 -13.64
N ILE A 468 -67.09 -19.87 -13.67
CA ILE A 468 -65.82 -19.81 -14.43
C ILE A 468 -66.07 -19.54 -15.91
N GLU A 469 -67.07 -20.20 -16.50
CA GLU A 469 -67.44 -19.99 -17.90
C GLU A 469 -67.99 -18.58 -18.17
N ARG A 470 -68.73 -18.00 -17.22
CA ARG A 470 -69.19 -16.61 -17.33
C ARG A 470 -68.03 -15.64 -17.26
N GLU A 471 -67.09 -15.84 -16.32
CA GLU A 471 -65.91 -14.98 -16.19
C GLU A 471 -64.98 -15.07 -17.41
N LEU A 472 -64.81 -16.27 -18.00
CA LEU A 472 -64.04 -16.44 -19.24
C LEU A 472 -64.70 -15.79 -20.47
N ASN A 473 -66.03 -15.64 -20.47
CA ASN A 473 -66.77 -15.01 -21.56
C ASN A 473 -66.93 -13.48 -21.35
N ASN A 474 -66.77 -12.99 -20.13
CA ASN A 474 -66.78 -11.56 -19.84
C ASN A 474 -65.50 -10.92 -20.36
N LYS A 475 -65.63 -10.05 -21.37
CA LYS A 475 -64.54 -9.18 -21.81
C LYS A 475 -64.79 -7.78 -21.28
N PRO A 476 -63.84 -7.17 -20.54
CA PRO A 476 -62.51 -7.68 -20.19
C PRO A 476 -62.50 -8.72 -19.04
N ILE A 477 -61.53 -9.65 -19.07
CA ILE A 477 -61.37 -10.69 -18.04
C ILE A 477 -60.54 -10.14 -16.87
N VAL A 478 -61.01 -10.36 -15.64
CA VAL A 478 -60.25 -10.07 -14.42
C VAL A 478 -59.57 -11.36 -13.92
N ILE A 479 -58.28 -11.53 -14.20
CA ILE A 479 -57.53 -12.76 -13.87
C ILE A 479 -57.58 -13.10 -12.37
N LYS A 480 -57.58 -12.09 -11.49
CA LYS A 480 -57.64 -12.31 -10.04
C LYS A 480 -58.96 -12.95 -9.61
N THR A 481 -60.10 -12.50 -10.15
CA THR A 481 -61.40 -13.11 -9.84
C THR A 481 -61.48 -14.49 -10.47
N LEU A 482 -60.99 -14.65 -11.70
CA LEU A 482 -60.93 -15.95 -12.38
C LEU A 482 -60.17 -16.99 -11.55
N ASN A 483 -58.95 -16.70 -11.09
CA ASN A 483 -58.16 -17.64 -10.27
C ASN A 483 -58.90 -18.02 -8.98
N THR A 484 -59.50 -17.05 -8.27
CA THR A 484 -60.28 -17.38 -7.06
C THR A 484 -61.49 -18.26 -7.35
N ARG A 485 -62.17 -18.05 -8.50
CA ARG A 485 -63.32 -18.87 -8.90
C ARG A 485 -62.89 -20.29 -9.26
N VAL A 486 -61.76 -20.43 -9.96
CA VAL A 486 -61.20 -21.74 -10.30
C VAL A 486 -60.83 -22.53 -9.04
N ASP A 487 -60.19 -21.90 -8.05
CA ASP A 487 -59.86 -22.56 -6.78
C ASP A 487 -61.12 -22.98 -6.01
N THR A 488 -62.14 -22.10 -5.94
CA THR A 488 -63.41 -22.48 -5.28
C THR A 488 -64.12 -23.64 -5.98
N ALA A 489 -64.13 -23.67 -7.31
CA ALA A 489 -64.74 -24.77 -8.06
C ALA A 489 -63.94 -26.08 -7.89
N ARG A 490 -62.61 -25.98 -7.77
CA ARG A 490 -61.74 -27.13 -7.50
C ARG A 490 -62.08 -27.76 -6.15
N ASP A 491 -62.17 -26.96 -5.10
CA ASP A 491 -62.48 -27.46 -3.75
C ASP A 491 -63.86 -28.16 -3.72
N LEU A 492 -64.86 -27.57 -4.37
CA LEU A 492 -66.21 -28.15 -4.47
C LEU A 492 -66.23 -29.45 -5.27
N ALA A 493 -65.51 -29.52 -6.39
CA ALA A 493 -65.46 -30.71 -7.23
C ALA A 493 -64.74 -31.88 -6.53
N ILE A 494 -63.64 -31.61 -5.82
CA ILE A 494 -62.92 -32.61 -5.02
C ILE A 494 -63.81 -33.09 -3.87
N LYS A 495 -64.50 -32.18 -3.17
CA LYS A 495 -65.46 -32.55 -2.11
C LYS A 495 -66.55 -33.49 -2.65
N LEU A 496 -67.15 -33.16 -3.79
CA LEU A 496 -68.17 -34.01 -4.42
C LEU A 496 -67.63 -35.40 -4.78
N TYR A 497 -66.42 -35.46 -5.34
CA TYR A 497 -65.79 -36.74 -5.70
C TYR A 497 -65.55 -37.61 -4.46
N ASN A 498 -65.07 -37.01 -3.36
CA ASN A 498 -64.88 -37.71 -2.09
C ASN A 498 -66.21 -38.18 -1.49
N THR A 499 -67.24 -37.32 -1.42
CA THR A 499 -68.58 -37.72 -0.96
C THR A 499 -69.15 -38.86 -1.79
N ALA A 500 -69.02 -38.80 -3.12
CA ALA A 500 -69.46 -39.86 -4.03
C ALA A 500 -68.73 -41.18 -3.76
N ASN A 501 -67.41 -41.12 -3.59
CA ASN A 501 -66.57 -42.28 -3.31
C ASN A 501 -66.91 -42.91 -1.93
N GLU A 502 -67.05 -42.09 -0.89
CA GLU A 502 -67.43 -42.54 0.44
C GLU A 502 -68.82 -43.15 0.46
N MET A 503 -69.79 -42.55 -0.24
CA MET A 503 -71.14 -43.08 -0.34
C MET A 503 -71.18 -44.45 -1.02
N VAL A 504 -70.45 -44.63 -2.12
CA VAL A 504 -70.35 -45.94 -2.79
C VAL A 504 -69.67 -46.96 -1.89
N LYS A 505 -68.54 -46.60 -1.26
CA LYS A 505 -67.82 -47.49 -0.33
C LYS A 505 -68.67 -47.90 0.87
N THR A 506 -69.35 -46.94 1.51
CA THR A 506 -70.20 -47.22 2.68
C THR A 506 -71.42 -48.06 2.30
N ALA A 507 -71.99 -47.87 1.11
CA ALA A 507 -73.06 -48.72 0.61
C ALA A 507 -72.58 -50.14 0.30
N GLU A 508 -71.42 -50.29 -0.33
CA GLU A 508 -70.82 -51.61 -0.59
C GLU A 508 -70.52 -52.36 0.71
N MET A 509 -69.93 -51.66 1.69
CA MET A 509 -69.69 -52.22 3.03
C MET A 509 -71.00 -52.61 3.72
N ALA A 510 -72.04 -51.78 3.62
CA ALA A 510 -73.33 -52.07 4.25
C ALA A 510 -74.00 -53.29 3.61
N GLU A 511 -73.96 -53.43 2.28
CA GLU A 511 -74.50 -54.59 1.60
C GLU A 511 -73.73 -55.86 1.95
N MET A 512 -72.40 -55.83 1.89
CA MET A 512 -71.57 -56.98 2.25
C MET A 512 -71.76 -57.38 3.72
N ALA A 513 -71.85 -56.42 4.63
CA ALA A 513 -72.16 -56.67 6.05
C ALA A 513 -73.54 -57.30 6.22
N ILE A 514 -74.57 -56.81 5.53
CA ILE A 514 -75.92 -57.41 5.58
C ILE A 514 -75.90 -58.83 5.02
N VAL A 515 -75.25 -59.07 3.88
CA VAL A 515 -75.13 -60.39 3.25
C VAL A 515 -74.39 -61.37 4.16
N TYR A 516 -73.28 -60.94 4.76
CA TYR A 516 -72.53 -61.76 5.73
C TYR A 516 -73.36 -62.05 6.99
N GLY A 517 -74.00 -61.03 7.56
CA GLY A 517 -74.86 -61.15 8.73
C GLY A 517 -76.05 -62.10 8.52
N ASN A 518 -76.54 -62.23 7.29
CA ASN A 518 -77.64 -63.15 6.96
C ASN A 518 -77.33 -64.62 7.29
N ARG A 519 -76.05 -65.01 7.38
CA ARG A 519 -75.65 -66.36 7.81
C ARG A 519 -76.09 -66.68 9.24
N TYR A 520 -76.09 -65.70 10.13
CA TYR A 520 -76.31 -65.86 11.57
C TYR A 520 -77.76 -65.56 11.99
N ARG A 521 -78.67 -65.31 11.03
CA ARG A 521 -80.08 -64.99 11.31
C ARG A 521 -80.82 -66.09 12.06
N SER A 522 -80.42 -67.35 11.86
CA SER A 522 -81.06 -68.51 12.49
C SER A 522 -80.64 -68.71 13.95
N ASP A 523 -79.51 -68.13 14.36
CA ASP A 523 -78.88 -68.42 15.65
C ASP A 523 -79.35 -67.45 16.76
N LEU A 524 -79.70 -66.21 16.43
CA LEU A 524 -80.15 -65.18 17.38
C LEU A 524 -81.24 -64.27 16.79
N LYS A 525 -82.36 -64.11 17.53
CA LYS A 525 -83.47 -63.23 17.14
C LYS A 525 -83.12 -61.74 17.16
N GLU A 526 -82.17 -61.34 18.02
CA GLU A 526 -81.67 -59.96 18.08
C GLU A 526 -80.91 -59.56 16.81
N ILE A 527 -80.19 -60.51 16.19
CA ILE A 527 -79.47 -60.30 14.93
C ILE A 527 -80.45 -60.11 13.77
N ASP A 528 -81.52 -60.91 13.72
CA ASP A 528 -82.55 -60.77 12.68
C ASP A 528 -83.25 -59.41 12.74
N THR A 529 -83.59 -58.91 13.94
CA THR A 529 -84.17 -57.58 14.11
C THR A 529 -83.18 -56.44 13.76
N GLY A 530 -81.91 -56.57 14.16
CA GLY A 530 -80.85 -55.61 13.82
C GLY A 530 -80.59 -55.53 12.30
N LEU A 531 -80.50 -56.68 11.62
CA LEU A 531 -80.30 -56.76 10.17
C LEU A 531 -81.54 -56.32 9.38
N THR A 532 -82.75 -56.57 9.89
CA THR A 532 -83.99 -56.07 9.27
C THR A 532 -84.07 -54.54 9.35
N ASN A 533 -83.65 -53.96 10.48
CA ASN A 533 -83.53 -52.50 10.64
C ASN A 533 -82.44 -51.93 9.73
N ALA A 534 -81.27 -52.57 9.66
CA ALA A 534 -80.19 -52.17 8.75
C ALA A 534 -80.65 -52.20 7.29
N THR A 535 -81.31 -53.28 6.86
CA THR A 535 -81.88 -53.40 5.51
C THR A 535 -82.87 -52.28 5.21
N THR A 536 -83.75 -51.97 6.16
CA THR A 536 -84.72 -50.86 6.01
C THR A 536 -84.01 -49.50 5.89
N LEU A 537 -82.93 -49.28 6.64
CA LEU A 537 -82.13 -48.06 6.57
C LEU A 537 -81.33 -47.96 5.26
N PHE A 538 -80.84 -49.09 4.74
CA PHE A 538 -80.18 -49.19 3.44
C PHE A 538 -81.10 -48.76 2.30
N TYR A 539 -82.33 -49.28 2.27
CA TYR A 539 -83.33 -48.88 1.26
C TYR A 539 -83.85 -47.46 1.44
N LYS A 540 -83.68 -46.85 2.63
CA LYS A 540 -83.97 -45.43 2.87
C LYS A 540 -82.81 -44.49 2.52
N GLY A 541 -81.69 -45.00 2.00
CA GLY A 541 -80.52 -44.20 1.60
C GLY A 541 -79.62 -43.75 2.76
N LYS A 542 -79.83 -44.26 3.98
CA LYS A 542 -78.98 -43.95 5.15
C LYS A 542 -77.86 -44.98 5.30
N TYR A 543 -76.93 -44.99 4.35
CA TYR A 543 -75.88 -46.02 4.23
C TYR A 543 -74.96 -46.12 5.45
N ARG A 544 -74.56 -44.98 6.04
CA ARG A 544 -73.71 -44.95 7.24
C ARG A 544 -74.39 -45.58 8.46
N SER A 545 -75.63 -45.19 8.74
CA SER A 545 -76.41 -45.76 9.84
C SER A 545 -76.77 -47.23 9.58
N SER A 546 -77.01 -47.61 8.32
CA SER A 546 -77.22 -49.00 7.93
C SER A 546 -75.99 -49.86 8.23
N LEU A 547 -74.80 -49.35 7.90
CA LEU A 547 -73.53 -50.03 8.19
C LEU A 547 -73.33 -50.21 9.69
N GLU A 548 -73.53 -49.14 10.48
CA GLU A 548 -73.40 -49.19 11.94
C GLU A 548 -74.37 -50.21 12.58
N CYS A 549 -75.64 -50.24 12.14
CA CYS A 549 -76.60 -51.23 12.62
C CYS A 549 -76.23 -52.67 12.20
N ALA A 550 -75.70 -52.86 10.98
CA ALA A 550 -75.26 -54.17 10.51
C ALA A 550 -74.03 -54.66 11.29
N ILE A 551 -73.06 -53.78 11.54
CA ILE A 551 -71.86 -54.10 12.34
C ILE A 551 -72.25 -54.45 13.78
N HIS A 552 -73.08 -53.63 14.43
CA HIS A 552 -73.52 -53.88 15.80
C HIS A 552 -74.29 -55.22 15.92
N ALA A 553 -75.03 -55.62 14.89
CA ALA A 553 -75.71 -56.93 14.88
C ALA A 553 -74.72 -58.11 14.75
N ILE A 554 -73.61 -57.94 14.02
CA ILE A 554 -72.57 -58.97 13.82
C ILE A 554 -71.62 -59.06 15.01
N GLU A 555 -71.30 -57.94 15.66
CA GLU A 555 -70.42 -57.87 16.84
C GLU A 555 -70.95 -58.65 18.06
N LEU A 556 -72.26 -58.91 18.13
CA LEU A 556 -72.89 -59.73 19.18
C LEU A 556 -72.46 -61.21 19.12
N MET A 557 -71.97 -61.69 17.98
CA MET A 557 -71.53 -63.08 17.77
C MET A 557 -70.00 -63.20 17.70
N GLU A 558 -69.32 -62.30 17.00
CA GLU A 558 -67.85 -62.27 16.96
C GLU A 558 -67.33 -60.83 17.13
N PRO A 559 -66.68 -60.51 18.26
CA PRO A 559 -66.19 -59.17 18.55
C PRO A 559 -64.97 -58.72 17.72
N GLU A 560 -64.36 -59.60 16.90
CA GLU A 560 -63.20 -59.26 16.05
C GLU A 560 -63.51 -59.06 14.56
N ILE A 561 -64.74 -59.34 14.10
CA ILE A 561 -65.09 -59.24 12.67
C ILE A 561 -65.05 -57.79 12.17
N SER A 562 -65.39 -56.81 13.00
CA SER A 562 -65.38 -55.40 12.58
C SER A 562 -63.99 -54.92 12.15
N LYS A 563 -62.91 -55.46 12.75
CA LYS A 563 -61.53 -55.18 12.33
C LYS A 563 -61.15 -55.89 11.02
N SER A 564 -61.64 -57.11 10.77
CA SER A 564 -61.37 -57.84 9.53
C SER A 564 -62.11 -57.29 8.31
N LEU A 565 -63.36 -56.85 8.47
CA LEU A 565 -64.13 -56.17 7.41
C LEU A 565 -63.52 -54.81 7.03
N VAL A 566 -62.93 -54.10 7.99
CA VAL A 566 -62.22 -52.84 7.75
C VAL A 566 -60.83 -53.06 7.14
N ASN A 567 -60.11 -54.12 7.51
CA ASN A 567 -58.78 -54.43 6.95
C ASN A 567 -58.81 -55.03 5.54
N LEU A 568 -59.86 -55.79 5.17
CA LEU A 568 -60.04 -56.32 3.81
C LEU A 568 -60.26 -55.23 2.74
N TYR A 569 -60.43 -53.97 3.15
CA TYR A 569 -60.79 -52.86 2.28
C TYR A 569 -59.89 -51.61 2.48
N LYS A 570 -58.77 -51.75 3.21
CA LYS A 570 -57.72 -50.71 3.29
C LYS A 570 -56.76 -50.74 2.09
N ASP A 571 -56.75 -51.83 1.33
CA ASP A 571 -56.04 -51.96 0.05
C ASP A 571 -56.93 -51.53 -1.12
#